data_AF-A0A401ZTN6-F1
#
_entry.id   AF-A0A401ZTN6-F1
#
_cell.length_a   1.000
_cell.length_b   1.000
_cell.length_c   1.000
_cell.angle_alpha   90.00
_cell.angle_beta   90.00
_cell.angle_gamma   90.00
#
_symmetry.space_group_name_H-M   'P 1'
#
loop_
_entity.id
_entity.type
_entity.pdbx_description
1 polymer ?
#
loop_
_entity_poly.entity_id
_entity_poly.type
_entity_poly.pdbx_seq_one_letter_code
_entity_poly.pdbx_strand_id
1 'polypeptide(L)'
;MSHLSSIPDFVEITTFIQERVATLRQPARQWADLARLSLQGQPHDAQRLSELEARINAIRAELRGVVLVASEHFTEEQLHILRKQAGISKFAWRAFQSKRPVTTKHGFSLIIY
;
A
#
# COMPACT_ATOMS: atom_id res chain seq x y z
N MET A 1 -9.00 -17.51 -12.85
CA MET A 1 -8.12 -17.81 -11.69
C MET A 1 -7.18 -18.91 -12.15
N SER A 2 -5.97 -18.54 -12.54
CA SER A 2 -5.02 -19.43 -13.20
C SER A 2 -3.87 -19.73 -12.24
N HIS A 3 -3.69 -21.01 -11.95
CA HIS A 3 -2.51 -21.71 -11.43
C HIS A 3 -1.36 -20.87 -10.82
N LEU A 4 -1.27 -20.88 -9.49
CA LEU A 4 -0.07 -20.53 -8.71
C LEU A 4 0.97 -21.68 -8.77
N SER A 5 1.43 -22.06 -9.96
CA SER A 5 2.48 -23.10 -10.13
C SER A 5 3.70 -22.61 -10.91
N SER A 6 3.78 -21.33 -11.24
CA SER A 6 4.95 -20.71 -11.87
C SER A 6 5.61 -19.73 -10.93
N ILE A 7 6.95 -19.71 -10.94
CA ILE A 7 7.73 -18.63 -10.33
C ILE A 7 7.18 -17.31 -10.87
N PRO A 8 6.82 -16.35 -10.00
CA PRO A 8 6.26 -15.09 -10.46
C PRO A 8 7.29 -14.31 -11.30
N ASP A 9 6.84 -13.74 -12.42
CA ASP A 9 7.69 -12.91 -13.25
C ASP A 9 8.07 -11.61 -12.50
N PHE A 10 9.37 -11.34 -12.43
CA PHE A 10 9.90 -10.21 -11.68
C PHE A 10 9.44 -8.86 -12.25
N VAL A 11 9.40 -8.73 -13.58
CA VAL A 11 8.99 -7.50 -14.27
C VAL A 11 7.51 -7.27 -14.07
N GLU A 12 6.68 -8.30 -14.27
CA GLU A 12 5.23 -8.21 -14.09
C GLU A 12 4.85 -7.79 -12.67
N ILE A 13 5.43 -8.44 -11.65
CA ILE A 13 5.21 -8.07 -10.25
C ILE A 13 5.67 -6.65 -9.97
N THR A 14 6.84 -6.26 -10.46
CA THR A 14 7.40 -4.93 -10.22
C THR A 14 6.49 -3.86 -10.82
N THR A 15 6.08 -4.02 -12.07
CA THR A 15 5.17 -3.09 -12.76
C THR A 15 3.84 -3.00 -12.04
N PHE A 16 3.24 -4.13 -11.66
CA PHE A 16 1.98 -4.13 -10.91
C PHE A 16 2.09 -3.35 -9.59
N ILE A 17 3.13 -3.64 -8.80
CA ILE A 17 3.35 -2.96 -7.51
C ILE A 17 3.59 -1.47 -7.73
N GLN A 18 4.41 -1.09 -8.71
CA GLN A 18 4.71 0.30 -9.03
C GLN A 18 3.44 1.08 -9.41
N GLU A 19 2.61 0.54 -10.28
CA GLU A 19 1.34 1.15 -10.69
C GLU A 19 0.42 1.35 -9.49
N ARG A 20 0.21 0.29 -8.68
CA ARG A 20 -0.67 0.37 -7.52
C ARG A 20 -0.17 1.35 -6.46
N VAL A 21 1.14 1.40 -6.22
CA VAL A 21 1.74 2.40 -5.33
C VAL A 21 1.54 3.81 -5.87
N ALA A 22 1.72 4.03 -7.16
CA ALA A 22 1.47 5.33 -7.78
C ALA A 22 0.02 5.77 -7.61
N THR A 23 -0.95 4.86 -7.80
CA THR A 23 -2.38 5.15 -7.57
C THR A 23 -2.73 5.42 -6.11
N LEU A 24 -1.93 4.90 -5.16
CA LEU A 24 -2.18 5.05 -3.72
C LEU A 24 -1.72 6.42 -3.18
N ARG A 25 -0.67 7.01 -3.78
CA ARG A 25 -0.01 8.22 -3.24
C ARG A 25 -0.96 9.39 -3.02
N GLN A 26 -1.79 9.70 -4.02
CA GLN A 26 -2.69 10.85 -3.94
C GLN A 26 -3.84 10.62 -2.94
N PRO A 27 -4.55 9.47 -2.95
CA PRO A 27 -5.57 9.17 -1.95
C PRO A 27 -5.01 9.17 -0.53
N ALA A 28 -3.82 8.62 -0.30
CA ALA A 28 -3.20 8.58 1.02
C ALA A 28 -2.81 9.96 1.55
N ARG A 29 -2.31 10.85 0.70
CA ARG A 29 -2.02 12.25 1.09
C ARG A 29 -3.31 12.96 1.49
N GLN A 30 -4.35 12.88 0.66
CA GLN A 30 -5.65 13.48 0.96
C GLN A 30 -6.25 12.92 2.26
N TRP A 31 -6.17 11.61 2.44
CA TRP A 31 -6.64 10.94 3.64
C TRP A 31 -5.87 11.42 4.87
N ALA A 32 -4.53 11.53 4.78
CA ALA A 32 -3.69 11.99 5.89
C ALA A 32 -4.06 13.42 6.32
N ASP A 33 -4.32 14.30 5.36
CA ASP A 33 -4.68 15.69 5.64
C ASP A 33 -6.05 15.76 6.34
N LEU A 34 -7.06 15.06 5.83
CA LEU A 34 -8.39 14.98 6.46
C LEU A 34 -8.36 14.28 7.83
N ALA A 35 -7.58 13.21 7.97
CA ALA A 35 -7.43 12.48 9.22
C ALA A 35 -6.79 13.35 10.31
N ARG A 36 -5.83 14.22 9.96
CA ARG A 36 -5.25 15.20 10.90
C ARG A 36 -6.30 16.19 11.40
N LEU A 37 -7.12 16.74 10.49
CA LEU A 37 -8.21 17.65 10.87
C LEU A 37 -9.21 16.96 11.81
N SER A 38 -9.60 15.73 11.48
CA SER A 38 -10.50 14.90 12.29
C SER A 38 -9.95 14.66 13.70
N LEU A 39 -8.67 14.29 13.82
CA LEU A 39 -8.02 14.08 15.12
C LEU A 39 -7.87 15.37 15.94
N GLN A 40 -7.80 16.53 15.29
CA GLN A 40 -7.75 17.84 15.95
C GLN A 40 -9.14 18.39 16.29
N GLY A 41 -10.22 17.65 16.00
CA GLY A 41 -11.59 18.12 16.20
C GLY A 41 -11.97 19.28 15.28
N GLN A 42 -11.22 19.49 14.19
CA GLN A 42 -11.49 20.56 13.23
C GLN A 42 -12.58 20.14 12.22
N PRO A 43 -13.31 21.12 11.64
CA PRO A 43 -14.22 20.85 10.54
C PRO A 43 -13.50 20.14 9.38
N HIS A 44 -14.07 19.05 8.91
CA HIS A 44 -13.54 18.24 7.82
C HIS A 44 -14.67 17.50 7.11
N ASP A 45 -14.39 17.03 5.89
CA ASP A 45 -15.31 16.19 5.14
C ASP A 45 -15.18 14.72 5.61
N ALA A 46 -16.08 14.32 6.52
CA ALA A 46 -16.11 12.98 7.09
C ALA A 46 -16.48 11.91 6.06
N GLN A 47 -17.35 12.23 5.10
CA GLN A 47 -17.73 11.31 4.03
C GLN A 47 -16.50 11.03 3.14
N ARG A 48 -15.81 12.10 2.72
CA ARG A 48 -14.61 11.97 1.89
C ARG A 48 -13.50 11.21 2.61
N LEU A 49 -13.33 11.43 3.91
CA LEU A 49 -12.37 10.69 4.73
C LEU A 49 -12.67 9.18 4.71
N SER A 50 -13.94 8.79 4.87
CA SER A 50 -14.37 7.38 4.81
C SER A 50 -14.20 6.75 3.42
N GLU A 51 -14.54 7.48 2.35
CA GLU A 51 -14.34 7.03 0.96
C GLU A 51 -12.86 6.78 0.65
N LEU A 52 -11.99 7.69 1.08
CA LEU A 52 -10.54 7.55 0.89
C LEU A 52 -10.00 6.38 1.72
N GLU A 53 -10.48 6.18 2.94
CA GLU A 53 -10.12 5.03 3.77
C GLU A 53 -10.47 3.71 3.08
N ALA A 54 -11.70 3.56 2.58
CA ALA A 54 -12.15 2.38 1.85
C ALA A 54 -11.30 2.12 0.60
N ARG A 55 -11.06 3.17 -0.20
CA ARG A 55 -10.23 3.09 -1.41
C ARG A 55 -8.79 2.66 -1.11
N ILE A 56 -8.17 3.26 -0.09
CA ILE A 56 -6.81 2.93 0.34
C ILE A 56 -6.75 1.46 0.80
N ASN A 57 -7.72 1.02 1.59
CA ASN A 57 -7.77 -0.36 2.08
C ASN A 57 -7.96 -1.38 0.96
N ALA A 58 -8.76 -1.07 -0.06
CA ALA A 58 -8.91 -1.92 -1.25
C ALA A 58 -7.57 -2.08 -2.01
N ILE A 59 -6.89 -0.97 -2.32
CA ILE A 59 -5.58 -1.00 -3.00
C ILE A 59 -4.54 -1.74 -2.16
N ARG A 60 -4.55 -1.55 -0.84
CA ARG A 60 -3.64 -2.26 0.08
C ARG A 60 -3.91 -3.76 0.12
N ALA A 61 -5.18 -4.19 0.02
CA ALA A 61 -5.52 -5.61 -0.04
C ALA A 61 -4.97 -6.27 -1.31
N GLU A 62 -5.07 -5.58 -2.46
CA GLU A 62 -4.47 -6.03 -3.72
C GLU A 62 -2.94 -6.11 -3.61
N LEU A 63 -2.30 -5.03 -3.14
CA LEU A 63 -0.84 -4.97 -2.94
C LEU A 63 -0.35 -6.06 -2.00
N ARG A 64 -1.08 -6.34 -0.91
CA ARG A 64 -0.69 -7.34 0.09
C ARG A 64 -0.51 -8.72 -0.52
N GLY A 65 -1.43 -9.13 -1.40
CA GLY A 65 -1.34 -10.44 -2.07
C GLY A 65 -0.03 -10.57 -2.86
N VAL A 66 0.27 -9.58 -3.69
CA VAL A 66 1.45 -9.59 -4.56
C VAL A 66 2.75 -9.40 -3.76
N VAL A 67 2.74 -8.54 -2.74
CA VAL A 67 3.91 -8.31 -1.87
C VAL A 67 4.28 -9.58 -1.07
N LEU A 68 3.30 -10.36 -0.62
CA LEU A 68 3.56 -11.65 0.04
C LEU A 68 4.21 -12.64 -0.92
N VAL A 69 3.62 -12.82 -2.11
CA VAL A 69 4.17 -13.70 -3.16
C VAL A 69 5.60 -13.27 -3.53
N ALA A 70 5.84 -11.97 -3.75
CA ALA A 70 7.18 -11.45 -4.02
C ALA A 70 8.16 -11.76 -2.87
N SER A 71 7.71 -11.61 -1.62
CA SER A 71 8.54 -11.85 -0.43
C SER A 71 8.86 -13.34 -0.21
N GLU A 72 8.02 -14.24 -0.71
CA GLU A 72 8.21 -15.69 -0.63
C GLU A 72 9.16 -16.21 -1.72
N HIS A 73 9.16 -15.57 -2.89
CA HIS A 73 9.84 -16.10 -4.09
C HIS A 73 11.11 -15.34 -4.51
N PHE A 74 11.27 -14.07 -4.14
CA PHE A 74 12.41 -13.26 -4.55
C PHE A 74 13.50 -13.19 -3.48
N THR A 75 14.75 -13.08 -3.93
CA THR A 75 15.89 -12.85 -3.03
C THR A 75 15.83 -11.45 -2.43
N GLU A 76 16.55 -11.21 -1.33
CA GLU A 76 16.64 -9.87 -0.72
C GLU A 76 17.17 -8.80 -1.68
N GLU A 77 18.07 -9.17 -2.62
CA GLU A 77 18.58 -8.28 -3.65
C GLU A 77 17.49 -7.91 -4.67
N GLN A 78 16.74 -8.91 -5.17
CA GLN A 78 15.60 -8.67 -6.04
C GLN A 78 14.54 -7.80 -5.35
N LEU A 79 14.22 -8.08 -4.08
CA LEU A 79 13.31 -7.27 -3.27
C LEU A 79 13.83 -5.85 -3.06
N HIS A 80 15.15 -5.65 -2.95
CA HIS A 80 15.75 -4.32 -2.88
C HIS A 80 15.54 -3.54 -4.19
N ILE A 81 15.83 -4.16 -5.33
CA ILE A 81 15.64 -3.54 -6.67
C ILE A 81 14.18 -3.19 -6.91
N LEU A 82 13.26 -4.13 -6.67
CA LEU A 82 11.82 -3.94 -6.81
C LEU A 82 11.33 -2.76 -5.98
N ARG A 83 11.69 -2.72 -4.68
CA ARG A 83 11.31 -1.61 -3.80
C ARG A 83 11.81 -0.26 -4.31
N LYS A 84 13.04 -0.21 -4.82
CA LYS A 84 13.62 1.00 -5.40
C LYS A 84 12.86 1.44 -6.66
N GLN A 85 12.51 0.51 -7.54
CA GLN A 85 11.76 0.78 -8.77
C GLN A 85 10.32 1.22 -8.47
N ALA A 86 9.66 0.60 -7.48
CA ALA A 86 8.33 0.99 -7.04
C ALA A 86 8.32 2.28 -6.18
N GLY A 87 9.49 2.78 -5.75
CA GLY A 87 9.61 3.93 -4.87
C GLY A 87 8.98 3.70 -3.50
N ILE A 88 9.30 2.56 -2.87
CA ILE A 88 8.80 2.10 -1.58
C ILE A 88 9.98 1.86 -0.63
N SER A 89 9.89 2.38 0.60
CA SER A 89 10.82 2.10 1.68
C SER A 89 10.69 0.68 2.24
N LYS A 90 11.70 0.20 2.96
CA LYS A 90 11.64 -1.09 3.67
C LYS A 90 10.48 -1.15 4.69
N PHE A 91 10.14 -0.02 5.32
CA PHE A 91 9.05 0.05 6.28
C PHE A 91 7.68 -0.01 5.60
N ALA A 92 7.51 0.72 4.49
CA ALA A 92 6.30 0.67 3.68
C ALA A 92 6.05 -0.74 3.11
N TRP A 93 7.11 -1.43 2.67
CA TRP A 93 7.04 -2.84 2.25
C TRP A 93 6.45 -3.74 3.34
N ARG A 94 7.00 -3.66 4.56
CA ARG A 94 6.49 -4.39 5.73
C ARG A 94 5.06 -3.99 6.09
N ALA A 95 4.72 -2.71 5.93
CA ALA A 95 3.36 -2.23 6.15
C ALA A 95 2.37 -2.85 5.16
N PHE A 96 2.73 -3.08 3.90
CA PHE A 96 1.86 -3.76 2.92
C PHE A 96 1.63 -5.25 3.24
N GLN A 97 2.58 -5.92 3.89
CA GLN A 97 2.38 -7.31 4.35
C GLN A 97 1.35 -7.41 5.49
N SER A 98 1.14 -6.33 6.24
CA SER A 98 0.21 -6.27 7.36
C SER A 98 -1.25 -6.40 6.93
N LYS A 99 -2.02 -7.20 7.67
CA LYS A 99 -3.49 -7.30 7.52
C LYS A 99 -4.24 -6.11 8.12
N ARG A 100 -3.55 -5.17 8.79
CA ARG A 100 -4.21 -4.06 9.48
C ARG A 100 -4.80 -3.07 8.48
N PRO A 101 -6.07 -2.66 8.65
CA PRO A 101 -6.66 -1.61 7.84
C PRO A 101 -6.12 -0.24 8.24
N VAL A 102 -6.05 0.65 7.24
CA VAL A 102 -5.92 2.09 7.44
C VAL A 102 -7.19 2.58 8.11
N THR A 103 -7.00 3.27 9.23
CA THR A 103 -8.03 3.94 10.05
C THR A 103 -7.39 5.18 10.66
N THR A 104 -8.15 6.14 11.16
CA THR A 104 -7.58 7.34 11.82
C THR A 104 -6.66 6.98 13.01
N LYS A 105 -6.87 5.83 13.65
CA LYS A 105 -6.06 5.33 14.77
C LYS A 105 -4.72 4.70 14.35
N HIS A 106 -4.68 4.03 13.20
CA HIS A 106 -3.54 3.18 12.80
C HIS A 106 -2.97 3.50 11.40
N GLY A 107 -3.61 4.38 10.64
CA GLY A 107 -3.37 4.54 9.21
C GLY A 107 -2.08 5.27 8.85
N PHE A 108 -1.61 6.21 9.69
CA PHE A 108 -0.40 7.00 9.41
C PHE A 108 0.86 6.15 9.23
N SER A 109 0.99 5.03 9.96
CA SER A 109 2.12 4.11 9.82
C SER A 109 1.97 3.16 8.62
N LEU A 110 0.78 3.09 8.04
CA LEU A 110 0.44 2.18 6.95
C LEU A 110 0.52 2.88 5.57
N ILE A 111 0.41 4.20 5.52
CA ILE A 111 0.50 4.98 4.27
C ILE A 111 1.88 5.62 4.04
N ILE A 112 2.91 5.14 4.73
CA ILE A 112 4.29 5.59 4.53
C ILE A 112 4.78 5.05 3.17
N TYR A 113 5.51 5.87 2.41
CA TYR A 113 6.17 5.50 1.16
C TYR A 113 7.67 5.49 1.37
#